data_AF-A0A7X8WB33-F1
#
_entry.id   AF-A0A7X8WB33-F1
#
_cell.length_a   1.000
_cell.length_b   1.000
_cell.length_c   1.000
_cell.angle_alpha   90.00
_cell.angle_beta   90.00
_cell.angle_gamma   90.00
#
_symmetry.space_group_name_H-M   'P 1'
#
loop_
_entity.id
_entity.type
_entity.pdbx_description
1 polymer ?
#
loop_
_entity_poly.entity_id
_entity_poly.type
_entity_poly.pdbx_seq_one_letter_code
_entity_poly.pdbx_strand_id
1 'polypeptide(L)'
;MWSLFKELRRHNKLAAQRNPMYEKNRFAQFFLIFGAIFWVAYLIFMGTMLALALKKSVVQFEAYQMLNTVLPLVLSLDFLMRFPLQKPPTQEITPYLLLPIKRKRVIDYLLLRTIPHYINFFWLFFFIPFGLFTVTTYYGLEGVLFYNLGIWLLIVINNYWYLLCRLLMNENMAWVLLPLAFYGGLALLIFLPDDSP
;
A
#
# COMPACT_ATOMS: atom_id res chain seq x y z
N MET A 1 -0.92 -27.38 -4.61
CA MET A 1 -1.00 -26.02 -4.02
C MET A 1 -1.48 -25.00 -5.05
N TRP A 2 -0.86 -24.97 -6.24
CA TRP A 2 -1.25 -24.07 -7.33
C TRP A 2 -2.68 -24.28 -7.88
N SER A 3 -3.17 -25.53 -7.92
CA SER A 3 -4.56 -25.84 -8.33
C SER A 3 -5.60 -25.20 -7.42
N LEU A 4 -5.46 -25.39 -6.09
CA LEU A 4 -6.32 -24.78 -5.08
C LEU A 4 -6.32 -23.25 -5.17
N PHE A 5 -5.15 -22.64 -5.38
CA PHE A 5 -5.02 -21.19 -5.54
C PHE A 5 -5.84 -20.68 -6.74
N LYS A 6 -5.76 -21.38 -7.89
CA LYS A 6 -6.55 -21.03 -9.08
C LYS A 6 -8.06 -21.17 -8.84
N GLU A 7 -8.47 -22.23 -8.16
CA GLU A 7 -9.88 -22.47 -7.82
C GLU A 7 -10.44 -21.38 -6.90
N LEU A 8 -9.73 -21.04 -5.82
CA LEU A 8 -10.14 -19.97 -4.91
C LEU A 8 -10.21 -18.61 -5.61
N ARG A 9 -9.27 -18.32 -6.52
CA ARG A 9 -9.31 -17.11 -7.36
C ARG A 9 -10.52 -17.10 -8.29
N ARG A 10 -10.85 -18.24 -8.92
CA ARG A 10 -12.04 -18.38 -9.76
C ARG A 10 -13.32 -18.18 -8.96
N HIS A 11 -13.39 -18.76 -7.76
CA HIS A 11 -14.53 -18.63 -6.86
C HIS A 11 -14.79 -17.16 -6.47
N ASN A 12 -13.74 -16.43 -6.08
CA ASN A 12 -13.84 -15.00 -5.78
C ASN A 12 -14.32 -14.17 -6.98
N LYS A 13 -13.85 -14.48 -8.20
CA LYS A 13 -14.30 -13.80 -9.43
C LYS A 13 -15.79 -14.04 -9.70
N LEU A 14 -16.24 -15.29 -9.57
CA LEU A 14 -17.65 -15.66 -9.75
C LEU A 14 -18.54 -15.04 -8.67
N ALA A 15 -18.09 -15.00 -7.41
CA ALA A 15 -18.81 -14.36 -6.32
C ALA A 15 -19.01 -12.85 -6.57
N ALA A 16 -18.00 -12.17 -7.12
CA ALA A 16 -18.13 -10.76 -7.50
C ALA A 16 -19.14 -10.55 -8.65
N GLN A 17 -19.14 -11.43 -9.66
CA GLN A 17 -20.07 -11.35 -10.80
C GLN A 17 -21.52 -11.66 -10.43
N ARG A 18 -21.73 -12.58 -9.48
CA ARG A 18 -23.08 -12.96 -9.00
C ARG A 18 -23.70 -11.96 -8.03
N ASN A 19 -22.95 -10.92 -7.63
CA ASN A 19 -23.49 -9.90 -6.73
C ASN A 19 -24.57 -9.10 -7.48
N PRO A 20 -25.80 -8.99 -6.94
CA PRO A 20 -26.89 -8.26 -7.59
C PRO A 20 -26.61 -6.77 -7.83
N MET A 21 -25.57 -6.21 -7.17
CA MET A 21 -25.09 -4.85 -7.39
C MET A 21 -24.14 -4.70 -8.59
N TYR A 22 -23.66 -5.80 -9.19
CA TYR A 22 -22.65 -5.78 -10.24
C TYR A 22 -23.14 -5.10 -11.53
N GLU A 23 -24.36 -5.40 -11.97
CA GLU A 23 -24.90 -4.84 -13.23
C GLU A 23 -25.57 -3.47 -13.06
N LYS A 24 -26.03 -3.15 -11.84
CA LYS A 24 -26.85 -1.95 -11.58
C LYS A 24 -26.05 -0.65 -11.51
N ASN A 25 -24.71 -0.69 -11.54
CA ASN A 25 -23.88 0.44 -11.14
C ASN A 25 -22.90 0.95 -12.20
N ARG A 26 -23.28 0.94 -13.49
CA ARG A 26 -22.41 1.45 -14.59
C ARG A 26 -21.96 2.90 -14.38
N PHE A 27 -22.84 3.74 -13.82
CA PHE A 27 -22.52 5.13 -13.51
C PHE A 27 -21.46 5.24 -12.41
N ALA A 28 -21.61 4.58 -11.26
CA ALA A 28 -20.56 4.65 -10.25
C ALA A 28 -19.26 3.96 -10.69
N GLN A 29 -19.33 2.92 -11.53
CA GLN A 29 -18.14 2.31 -12.11
C GLN A 29 -17.35 3.30 -12.96
N PHE A 30 -18.03 4.15 -13.75
CA PHE A 30 -17.40 5.25 -14.47
C PHE A 30 -16.73 6.24 -13.51
N PHE A 31 -17.43 6.71 -12.47
CA PHE A 31 -16.85 7.63 -11.48
C PHE A 31 -15.65 7.05 -10.72
N LEU A 32 -15.68 5.75 -10.40
CA LEU A 32 -14.56 5.06 -9.75
C LEU A 32 -13.33 5.01 -10.66
N ILE A 33 -13.50 4.64 -11.93
CA ILE A 33 -12.39 4.59 -12.89
C ILE A 33 -11.85 6.00 -13.16
N PHE A 34 -12.73 6.98 -13.38
CA PHE A 34 -12.34 8.38 -13.58
C PHE A 34 -11.57 8.93 -12.37
N GLY A 35 -12.09 8.71 -11.16
CA GLY A 35 -11.42 9.09 -9.92
C GLY A 35 -10.05 8.41 -9.77
N ALA A 36 -9.93 7.13 -10.12
CA ALA A 36 -8.65 6.41 -10.08
C ALA A 36 -7.62 7.02 -11.05
N ILE A 37 -8.03 7.33 -12.29
CA ILE A 37 -7.15 7.99 -13.28
C ILE A 37 -6.73 9.37 -12.78
N PHE A 38 -7.66 10.15 -12.22
CA PHE A 38 -7.38 11.46 -11.64
C PHE A 38 -6.32 11.35 -10.53
N TRP A 39 -6.44 10.40 -9.60
CA TRP A 39 -5.45 10.17 -8.55
C TRP A 39 -4.08 9.77 -9.10
N VAL A 40 -4.02 8.91 -10.12
CA VAL A 40 -2.75 8.52 -10.77
C VAL A 40 -2.08 9.75 -11.41
N ALA A 41 -2.83 10.54 -12.18
CA ALA A 41 -2.30 11.75 -12.81
C ALA A 41 -1.81 12.77 -11.76
N TYR A 42 -2.58 12.93 -10.67
CA TYR A 42 -2.22 13.81 -9.56
C TYR A 42 -0.93 13.36 -8.87
N LEU A 43 -0.75 12.07 -8.58
CA LEU A 43 0.47 11.54 -7.97
C LEU A 43 1.70 11.73 -8.85
N ILE A 44 1.57 11.50 -10.16
CA ILE A 44 2.67 11.72 -11.11
C ILE A 44 3.06 13.19 -11.11
N PHE A 45 2.07 14.09 -11.20
CA PHE A 45 2.31 15.54 -11.17
C PHE A 45 2.96 15.99 -9.86
N MET A 46 2.48 15.50 -8.71
CA MET A 46 3.08 15.80 -7.41
C MET A 46 4.52 15.28 -7.30
N GLY A 47 4.78 14.06 -7.78
CA GLY A 47 6.11 13.46 -7.76
C GLY A 47 7.13 14.24 -8.60
N THR A 48 6.73 14.71 -9.79
CA THR A 48 7.60 15.54 -10.65
C THR A 48 7.80 16.95 -10.08
N MET A 49 6.74 17.61 -9.61
CA MET A 49 6.83 18.95 -9.01
C MET A 49 7.72 18.95 -7.76
N LEU A 50 7.56 17.96 -6.89
CA LEU A 50 8.40 17.83 -5.69
C LEU A 50 9.87 17.59 -6.06
N ALA A 51 10.15 16.73 -7.03
CA ALA A 51 11.51 16.48 -7.51
C ALA A 51 12.17 17.75 -8.05
N LEU A 52 11.44 18.55 -8.84
CA LEU A 52 11.94 19.82 -9.39
C LEU A 52 12.12 20.89 -8.32
N ALA A 53 11.22 20.96 -7.34
CA ALA A 53 11.32 21.89 -6.22
C ALA A 53 12.56 21.60 -5.38
N LEU A 54 12.76 20.34 -4.96
CA LEU A 54 13.91 19.94 -4.14
C LEU A 54 15.24 20.09 -4.87
N LYS A 55 15.28 19.84 -6.19
CA LYS A 55 16.48 20.06 -7.01
C LYS A 55 16.91 21.54 -7.05
N LYS A 56 15.98 22.47 -6.87
CA LYS A 56 16.25 23.92 -6.89
C LYS A 56 16.53 24.51 -5.50
N SER A 57 15.95 23.94 -4.44
CA SER A 57 15.95 24.56 -3.11
C SER A 57 17.02 24.03 -2.15
N VAL A 58 17.59 22.84 -2.38
CA VAL A 58 18.45 22.18 -1.39
C VAL A 58 19.87 22.00 -1.93
N VAL A 59 20.82 22.73 -1.35
CA VAL A 59 22.24 22.72 -1.75
C VAL A 59 23.06 21.65 -0.98
N GLN A 60 22.55 21.11 0.13
CA GLN A 60 23.34 20.24 1.02
C GLN A 60 22.83 18.80 1.22
N PHE A 61 21.53 18.52 1.05
CA PHE A 61 20.98 17.16 1.17
C PHE A 61 20.54 16.61 -0.17
N GLU A 62 20.82 15.34 -0.41
CA GLU A 62 20.37 14.65 -1.60
C GLU A 62 18.84 14.51 -1.55
N ALA A 63 18.14 14.95 -2.61
CA ALA A 63 16.68 15.05 -2.61
C ALA A 63 15.97 13.73 -2.23
N TYR A 64 16.57 12.57 -2.54
CA TYR A 64 16.01 11.28 -2.18
C TYR A 64 16.10 10.98 -0.67
N GLN A 65 17.12 11.49 0.04
CA GLN A 65 17.26 11.32 1.48
C GLN A 65 16.16 12.08 2.22
N MET A 66 15.86 13.30 1.80
CA MET A 66 14.75 14.08 2.36
C MET A 66 13.40 13.36 2.19
N LEU A 67 13.17 12.76 1.02
CA LEU A 67 11.94 12.00 0.79
C LEU A 67 11.89 10.76 1.68
N ASN A 68 13.02 10.09 1.90
CA ASN A 68 13.11 8.94 2.81
C ASN A 68 12.81 9.33 4.26
N THR A 69 13.17 10.52 4.72
CA THR A 69 12.80 11.02 6.06
C THR A 69 11.29 11.13 6.23
N VAL A 70 10.57 11.49 5.16
CA VAL A 70 9.11 11.61 5.16
C VAL A 70 8.41 10.27 4.84
N LEU A 71 9.16 9.24 4.44
CA LEU A 71 8.61 7.93 4.07
C LEU A 71 7.74 7.27 5.16
N PRO A 72 8.05 7.36 6.46
CA PRO A 72 7.17 6.83 7.50
C PRO A 72 5.77 7.50 7.53
N LEU A 73 5.68 8.80 7.19
CA LEU A 73 4.39 9.49 7.03
C LEU A 73 3.63 8.98 5.81
N VAL A 74 4.33 8.67 4.71
CA VAL A 74 3.71 8.04 3.54
C VAL A 74 3.16 6.65 3.89
N LEU A 75 3.91 5.85 4.65
CA LEU A 75 3.47 4.52 5.10
C LEU A 75 2.29 4.58 6.09
N SER A 76 2.23 5.59 6.95
CA SER A 76 1.09 5.78 7.86
C SER A 76 -0.18 6.19 7.10
N LEU A 77 -0.07 7.09 6.12
CA LEU A 77 -1.16 7.44 5.22
C LEU A 77 -1.63 6.23 4.40
N ASP A 78 -0.69 5.44 3.85
CA ASP A 78 -0.99 4.19 3.14
C ASP A 78 -1.80 3.22 4.02
N PHE A 79 -1.41 3.06 5.28
CA PHE A 79 -2.11 2.23 6.25
C PHE A 79 -3.53 2.71 6.50
N LEU A 80 -3.73 4.02 6.67
CA LEU A 80 -5.06 4.62 6.88
C LEU A 80 -5.95 4.47 5.64
N MET A 81 -5.41 4.73 4.44
CA MET A 81 -6.15 4.62 3.17
C MET A 81 -6.66 3.19 2.92
N ARG A 82 -6.00 2.16 3.47
CA ARG A 82 -6.42 0.76 3.32
C ARG A 82 -7.70 0.41 4.07
N PHE A 83 -8.07 1.14 5.12
CA PHE A 83 -9.28 0.87 5.91
C PHE A 83 -10.57 0.88 5.09
N PRO A 84 -10.87 1.93 4.30
CA PRO A 84 -12.06 1.94 3.45
C PRO A 84 -11.88 1.16 2.13
N LEU A 85 -10.65 1.05 1.63
CA LEU A 85 -10.38 0.49 0.30
C LEU A 85 -10.27 -1.04 0.28
N GLN A 86 -9.92 -1.67 1.40
CA GLN A 86 -9.76 -3.12 1.49
C GLN A 86 -10.85 -3.78 2.33
N LYS A 87 -11.36 -4.92 1.85
CA LYS A 87 -12.28 -5.75 2.63
C LYS A 87 -11.55 -6.43 3.79
N PRO A 88 -12.16 -6.52 4.98
CA PRO A 88 -11.52 -7.16 6.12
C PRO A 88 -11.32 -8.66 5.85
N PRO A 89 -10.14 -9.21 6.20
CA PRO A 89 -9.79 -10.61 5.91
C PRO A 89 -10.77 -11.61 6.55
N THR A 90 -11.37 -11.30 7.70
CA THR A 90 -12.37 -12.14 8.37
C THR A 90 -13.58 -12.42 7.46
N GLN A 91 -14.07 -11.40 6.75
CA GLN A 91 -15.21 -11.56 5.83
C GLN A 91 -14.87 -12.49 4.65
N GLU A 92 -13.61 -12.53 4.25
CA GLU A 92 -13.18 -13.38 3.15
C GLU A 92 -12.81 -14.79 3.58
N ILE A 93 -12.23 -14.99 4.77
CA ILE A 93 -11.77 -16.30 5.26
C ILE A 93 -12.94 -17.14 5.76
N THR A 94 -13.92 -16.53 6.44
CA THR A 94 -15.00 -17.25 7.14
C THR A 94 -15.76 -18.24 6.25
N PRO A 95 -16.15 -17.91 5.00
CA PRO A 95 -16.80 -18.86 4.10
C PRO A 95 -15.94 -20.09 3.76
N TYR A 96 -14.62 -19.92 3.69
CA TYR A 96 -13.69 -21.01 3.35
C TYR A 96 -13.37 -21.93 4.52
N LEU A 97 -13.65 -21.52 5.76
CA LEU A 97 -13.48 -22.37 6.94
C LEU A 97 -14.51 -23.51 7.02
N LEU A 98 -15.65 -23.36 6.34
CA LEU A 98 -16.69 -24.39 6.23
C LEU A 98 -16.29 -25.52 5.27
N LEU A 99 -15.33 -25.26 4.38
CA LEU A 99 -14.82 -26.25 3.46
C LEU A 99 -13.74 -27.09 4.15
N PRO A 100 -13.53 -28.36 3.72
CA PRO A 100 -12.51 -29.24 4.28
C PRO A 100 -11.08 -28.85 3.83
N ILE A 101 -10.72 -27.58 4.00
CA ILE A 101 -9.42 -27.00 3.64
C ILE A 101 -8.69 -26.62 4.93
N LYS A 102 -7.41 -26.99 5.04
CA LYS A 102 -6.58 -26.61 6.20
C LYS A 102 -6.49 -25.08 6.30
N ARG A 103 -6.78 -24.51 7.48
CA ARG A 103 -6.73 -23.05 7.76
C ARG A 103 -5.45 -22.37 7.26
N LYS A 104 -4.29 -23.00 7.51
CA LYS A 104 -2.98 -22.50 7.06
C LYS A 104 -2.96 -22.18 5.56
N ARG A 105 -3.52 -23.07 4.72
CA ARG A 105 -3.56 -22.86 3.26
C ARG A 105 -4.43 -21.69 2.83
N VAL A 106 -5.49 -21.39 3.58
CA VAL A 106 -6.39 -20.25 3.29
C VAL A 106 -5.70 -18.93 3.63
N ILE A 107 -4.95 -18.91 4.74
CA ILE A 107 -4.13 -17.76 5.14
C ILE A 107 -3.02 -17.53 4.10
N ASP A 108 -2.29 -18.58 3.70
CA ASP A 108 -1.25 -18.48 2.66
C ASP A 108 -1.83 -17.94 1.34
N TYR A 109 -3.02 -18.40 0.95
CA TYR A 109 -3.74 -17.89 -0.21
C TYR A 109 -4.04 -16.39 -0.09
N LEU A 110 -4.57 -15.94 1.06
CA LEU A 110 -4.88 -14.54 1.30
C LEU A 110 -3.62 -13.68 1.17
N LEU A 111 -2.54 -14.07 1.84
CA LEU A 111 -1.27 -13.32 1.84
C LEU A 111 -0.68 -13.23 0.42
N LEU A 112 -0.61 -14.34 -0.31
CA LEU A 112 -0.10 -14.37 -1.68
C LEU A 112 -0.97 -13.56 -2.65
N ARG A 113 -2.28 -13.51 -2.42
CA ARG A 113 -3.21 -12.72 -3.25
C ARG A 113 -2.98 -11.23 -3.07
N THR A 114 -2.57 -10.79 -1.89
CA THR A 114 -2.38 -9.36 -1.60
C THR A 114 -1.09 -8.77 -2.14
N ILE A 115 -0.09 -9.58 -2.50
CA ILE A 115 1.18 -9.07 -3.08
C ILE A 115 0.91 -8.26 -4.37
N PRO A 116 0.25 -8.82 -5.41
CA PRO A 116 -0.04 -8.09 -6.65
C PRO A 116 -1.31 -7.22 -6.56
N HIS A 117 -1.67 -6.73 -5.37
CA HIS A 117 -2.87 -5.89 -5.21
C HIS A 117 -2.62 -4.47 -5.74
N TYR A 118 -3.61 -3.90 -6.45
CA TYR A 118 -3.49 -2.59 -7.11
C TYR A 118 -3.09 -1.46 -6.15
N ILE A 119 -3.58 -1.49 -4.90
CA ILE A 119 -3.21 -0.50 -3.86
C ILE A 119 -1.70 -0.52 -3.57
N ASN A 120 -1.01 -1.66 -3.68
CA ASN A 120 0.43 -1.71 -3.43
C ASN A 120 1.25 -1.00 -4.51
N PHE A 121 0.70 -0.87 -5.71
CA PHE A 121 1.33 -0.14 -6.82
C PHE A 121 0.96 1.34 -6.82
N PHE A 122 0.01 1.78 -5.97
CA PHE A 122 -0.50 3.14 -5.95
C PHE A 122 0.61 4.18 -5.73
N TRP A 123 1.45 3.98 -4.72
CA TRP A 123 2.53 4.91 -4.41
C TRP A 123 3.66 4.90 -5.44
N LEU A 124 3.83 3.83 -6.22
CA LEU A 124 4.85 3.80 -7.27
C LEU A 124 4.59 4.87 -8.33
N PHE A 125 3.35 5.28 -8.58
CA PHE A 125 3.06 6.40 -9.48
C PHE A 125 3.64 7.74 -9.01
N PHE A 126 3.90 7.89 -7.71
CA PHE A 126 4.59 9.05 -7.14
C PHE A 126 6.11 8.86 -7.11
N PHE A 127 6.58 7.70 -6.65
CA PHE A 127 8.01 7.45 -6.47
C PHE A 127 8.78 7.18 -7.77
N ILE A 128 8.13 6.62 -8.81
CA ILE A 128 8.76 6.41 -10.12
C ILE A 128 9.19 7.74 -10.75
N PRO A 129 8.29 8.73 -10.98
CA PRO A 129 8.70 10.01 -11.55
C PRO A 129 9.69 10.73 -10.64
N PHE A 130 9.50 10.70 -9.32
CA PHE A 130 10.43 11.31 -8.38
C PHE A 130 11.85 10.72 -8.50
N GLY A 131 11.96 9.39 -8.49
CA GLY A 131 13.23 8.68 -8.62
C GLY A 131 13.91 8.95 -9.97
N LEU A 132 13.12 9.03 -11.05
CA LEU A 132 13.65 9.35 -12.38
C LEU A 132 14.30 10.74 -12.45
N PHE A 133 13.81 11.73 -11.72
CA PHE A 133 14.38 13.08 -11.73
C PHE A 133 15.49 13.31 -10.70
N THR A 134 15.51 12.54 -9.62
CA THR A 134 16.45 12.73 -8.50
C THR A 134 17.57 11.69 -8.49
N VAL A 135 17.21 10.40 -8.41
CA VAL A 135 18.15 9.28 -8.21
C VAL A 135 18.98 9.02 -9.47
N THR A 136 18.44 9.23 -10.67
CA THR A 136 19.19 9.06 -11.94
C THR A 136 20.44 9.93 -12.01
N THR A 137 20.44 11.08 -11.36
CA THR A 137 21.58 12.02 -11.38
C THR A 137 22.78 11.46 -10.60
N TYR A 138 22.54 10.55 -9.65
CA TYR A 138 23.58 10.01 -8.76
C TYR A 138 23.89 8.52 -9.02
N TYR A 139 22.86 7.71 -9.24
CA TYR A 139 22.97 6.24 -9.30
C TYR A 139 22.48 5.65 -10.65
N GLY A 140 22.18 6.51 -11.63
CA GLY A 140 21.71 6.08 -12.96
C GLY A 140 20.34 5.39 -12.92
N LEU A 141 20.00 4.68 -14.01
CA LEU A 141 18.71 3.98 -14.13
C LEU A 141 18.61 2.74 -13.22
N GLU A 142 19.72 2.07 -12.96
CA GLU A 142 19.76 0.89 -12.08
C GLU A 142 19.40 1.28 -10.63
N GLY A 143 19.93 2.40 -10.13
CA GLY A 143 19.58 2.93 -8.82
C GLY A 143 18.09 3.23 -8.67
N VAL A 144 17.44 3.75 -9.72
CA VAL A 144 15.99 4.01 -9.72
C VAL A 144 15.19 2.71 -9.59
N LEU A 145 15.61 1.64 -10.28
CA LEU A 145 14.93 0.35 -10.23
C LEU A 145 15.00 -0.24 -8.81
N PHE A 146 16.19 -0.28 -8.21
CA PHE A 146 16.35 -0.80 -6.84
C PHE A 146 15.65 0.08 -5.80
N TYR A 147 15.65 1.40 -5.97
CA TYR A 147 14.91 2.32 -5.11
C TYR A 147 13.40 2.06 -5.14
N ASN A 148 12.81 1.97 -6.34
CA ASN A 148 11.38 1.68 -6.49
C ASN A 148 11.03 0.26 -6.01
N LEU A 149 11.91 -0.72 -6.21
CA LEU A 149 11.74 -2.07 -5.68
C LEU A 149 11.73 -2.05 -4.14
N GLY A 150 12.65 -1.32 -3.51
CA GLY A 150 12.71 -1.16 -2.06
C GLY A 150 11.43 -0.53 -1.50
N ILE A 151 10.95 0.54 -2.12
CA ILE A 151 9.68 1.17 -1.74
C ILE A 151 8.50 0.21 -1.91
N TRP A 152 8.45 -0.54 -3.02
CA TRP A 152 7.40 -1.52 -3.25
C TRP A 152 7.39 -2.60 -2.17
N LEU A 153 8.57 -3.12 -1.78
CA LEU A 153 8.69 -4.09 -0.69
C LEU A 153 8.22 -3.51 0.64
N LEU A 154 8.59 -2.27 0.96
CA LEU A 154 8.12 -1.58 2.17
C LEU A 154 6.59 -1.45 2.19
N ILE A 155 5.98 -1.11 1.06
CA ILE A 155 4.51 -1.03 0.94
C ILE A 155 3.86 -2.42 1.12
N VAL A 156 4.48 -3.48 0.58
CA VAL A 156 3.98 -4.86 0.77
C VAL A 156 4.08 -5.28 2.24
N ILE A 157 5.18 -4.95 2.91
CA ILE A 157 5.34 -5.18 4.36
C ILE A 157 4.28 -4.38 5.15
N ASN A 158 4.08 -3.11 4.80
CA ASN A 158 3.06 -2.25 5.39
C ASN A 158 1.65 -2.81 5.19
N ASN A 159 1.38 -3.43 4.04
CA ASN A 159 0.13 -4.12 3.77
C ASN A 159 -0.05 -5.36 4.66
N TYR A 160 0.99 -6.15 4.91
CA TYR A 160 0.92 -7.27 5.86
C TYR A 160 0.71 -6.80 7.29
N TRP A 161 1.37 -5.69 7.67
CA TRP A 161 1.13 -5.04 8.94
C TRP A 161 -0.32 -4.58 9.10
N TYR A 162 -0.89 -3.98 8.06
CA TYR A 162 -2.31 -3.64 8.00
C TYR A 162 -3.22 -4.84 8.21
N LEU A 163 -2.99 -5.94 7.49
CA LEU A 163 -3.80 -7.16 7.64
C LEU A 163 -3.73 -7.73 9.06
N LEU A 164 -2.54 -7.75 9.67
CA LEU A 164 -2.34 -8.21 11.03
C LEU A 164 -3.10 -7.34 12.04
N CYS A 165 -2.95 -6.02 11.95
CA CYS A 165 -3.67 -5.09 12.82
C CYS A 165 -5.19 -5.24 12.63
N ARG A 166 -5.65 -5.37 11.39
CA ARG A 166 -7.07 -5.52 11.08
C ARG A 166 -7.67 -6.81 11.64
N LEU A 167 -6.91 -7.91 11.64
CA LEU A 167 -7.32 -9.17 12.26
C LEU A 167 -7.46 -9.02 13.78
N LEU A 168 -6.44 -8.47 14.44
CA LEU A 168 -6.44 -8.24 15.89
C LEU A 168 -7.55 -7.30 16.34
N MET A 169 -7.76 -6.20 15.60
CA MET A 169 -8.83 -5.23 15.86
C MET A 169 -10.24 -5.86 15.75
N ASN A 170 -10.39 -6.87 14.89
CA ASN A 170 -11.65 -7.59 14.73
C ASN A 170 -11.91 -8.57 15.89
N GLU A 171 -10.88 -9.00 16.61
CA GLU A 171 -11.01 -9.78 17.85
C GLU A 171 -11.25 -8.88 19.06
N ASN A 172 -10.51 -7.78 19.19
CA ASN A 172 -10.69 -6.80 20.24
C ASN A 172 -10.33 -5.38 19.76
N MET A 173 -11.24 -4.42 19.96
CA MET A 173 -11.06 -3.03 19.55
C MET A 173 -9.87 -2.34 20.24
N ALA A 174 -9.41 -2.84 21.40
CA ALA A 174 -8.22 -2.32 22.09
C ALA A 174 -6.94 -2.37 21.24
N TRP A 175 -6.86 -3.29 20.27
CA TRP A 175 -5.70 -3.41 19.39
C TRP A 175 -5.53 -2.26 18.39
N VAL A 176 -6.46 -1.30 18.34
CA VAL A 176 -6.26 -0.02 17.62
C VAL A 176 -5.06 0.76 18.15
N LEU A 177 -4.73 0.60 19.44
CA LEU A 177 -3.58 1.27 20.05
C LEU A 177 -2.25 0.82 19.44
N LEU A 178 -2.18 -0.37 18.86
CA LEU A 178 -0.96 -0.96 18.32
C LEU A 178 -0.43 -0.21 17.08
N PRO A 179 -1.21 -0.02 16.00
CA PRO A 179 -0.77 0.81 14.87
C PRO A 179 -0.59 2.28 15.29
N LEU A 180 -1.41 2.79 16.22
CA LEU A 180 -1.26 4.16 16.73
C LEU A 180 0.09 4.34 17.44
N ALA A 181 0.49 3.41 18.30
CA ALA A 181 1.77 3.44 18.98
C ALA A 181 2.94 3.26 18.01
N PHE A 182 2.82 2.38 17.01
CA PHE A 182 3.87 2.16 16.02
C PHE A 182 4.12 3.41 15.17
N TYR A 183 3.08 3.97 14.52
CA TYR A 183 3.25 5.17 13.69
C TYR A 183 3.46 6.43 14.53
N GLY A 184 2.88 6.50 15.73
CA GLY A 184 3.11 7.59 16.68
C GLY A 184 4.57 7.60 17.17
N GLY A 185 5.14 6.43 17.47
CA GLY A 185 6.56 6.30 17.81
C GLY A 185 7.47 6.69 16.65
N LEU A 186 7.15 6.28 15.42
CA LEU A 186 7.88 6.71 14.23
C LEU A 186 7.81 8.23 14.02
N ALA A 187 6.65 8.84 14.23
CA ALA A 187 6.50 10.29 14.15
C ALA A 187 7.33 10.99 15.23
N LEU A 188 7.31 10.51 16.47
CA LEU A 188 8.13 11.06 17.55
C LEU A 188 9.62 10.97 17.21
N LEU A 189 10.10 9.87 16.62
CA LEU A 189 11.51 9.76 16.20
C LEU A 189 11.90 10.76 15.10
N ILE A 190 10.96 11.16 14.24
CA ILE A 190 11.21 12.15 13.18
C ILE A 190 11.19 13.58 13.74
N PHE A 191 10.37 13.83 14.77
CA PHE A 191 10.19 15.15 15.37
C PHE A 191 11.01 15.39 16.64
N LEU A 192 11.64 14.36 17.21
CA LEU A 192 12.62 14.57 18.28
C LEU A 192 13.78 15.37 17.68
N PRO A 193 14.10 16.55 18.23
CA PRO A 193 15.32 17.25 17.87
C PRO A 193 16.49 16.32 18.22
N ASP A 194 17.45 16.19 17.32
CA ASP A 194 18.78 15.67 17.65
C ASP A 194 19.50 16.69 18.55
N ASP A 195 18.95 16.99 19.73
CA ASP A 195 19.65 17.70 20.79
C ASP A 195 20.51 16.67 21.53
N SER A 196 21.56 16.20 20.86
CA SER A 196 22.72 15.61 21.52
C SER A 196 23.92 16.57 21.35
N PRO A 197 24.53 17.05 22.45
CA PRO A 197 25.67 17.97 22.43
C PRO A 197 26.93 17.35 21.82
#